data_AF-A0A542DNL0-F1
#
_entry.id   AF-A0A542DNL0-F1
#
_cell.length_a   1.000
_cell.length_b   1.000
_cell.length_c   1.000
_cell.angle_alpha   90.00
_cell.angle_beta   90.00
_cell.angle_gamma   90.00
#
_symmetry.space_group_name_H-M   'P 1'
#
loop_
_entity.id
_entity.type
_entity.pdbx_description
1 polymer ?
#
loop_
_entity_poly.entity_id
_entity_poly.type
_entity_poly.pdbx_seq_one_letter_code
_entity_poly.pdbx_strand_id
1 'polypeptide(L)'
;MADHRRFYLQRDVDVSGISGAGRVADGVLWPDGSASLRWRGARPSAVHWDRFEDAEAIHGHGGATRVVWLDDGDLACDGGLMVR
;
A
#
# COMPACT_ATOMS: atom_id res chain seq x y z
N MET A 1 -3.11 -20.75 4.09
CA MET A 1 -2.17 -19.60 4.04
C MET A 1 -3.01 -18.40 3.68
N ALA A 2 -2.79 -17.23 4.29
CA ALA A 2 -3.53 -16.03 3.93
C ALA A 2 -3.26 -15.65 2.47
N ASP A 3 -4.21 -15.01 1.80
CA ASP A 3 -3.99 -14.43 0.47
C ASP A 3 -3.20 -13.12 0.54
N HIS A 4 -2.63 -12.73 -0.60
CA HIS A 4 -1.99 -11.44 -0.74
C HIS A 4 -3.02 -10.31 -0.64
N ARG A 5 -2.60 -9.14 -0.15
CA ARG A 5 -3.46 -7.96 -0.02
C ARG A 5 -2.94 -6.81 -0.88
N ARG A 6 -3.78 -6.24 -1.71
CA ARG A 6 -3.50 -5.09 -2.58
C ARG A 6 -3.75 -3.79 -1.82
N PHE A 7 -2.86 -2.83 -2.04
CA PHE A 7 -3.00 -1.49 -1.49
C PHE A 7 -2.46 -0.43 -2.46
N TYR A 8 -2.67 0.83 -2.10
CA TYR A 8 -1.93 1.94 -2.67
C TYR A 8 -1.49 2.91 -1.58
N LEU A 9 -0.42 3.65 -1.85
CA LEU A 9 0.00 4.75 -1.00
C LEU A 9 -0.69 6.03 -1.45
N GLN A 10 -1.45 6.63 -0.54
CA GLN A 10 -2.11 7.90 -0.73
C GLN A 10 -1.32 8.98 0.01
N ARG A 11 -0.76 9.93 -0.72
CA ARG A 11 -0.11 11.11 -0.15
C ARG A 11 -1.10 12.27 -0.10
N ASP A 12 -1.42 12.71 1.10
CA ASP A 12 -2.34 13.83 1.29
C ASP A 12 -1.64 15.18 1.18
N VAL A 13 -0.38 15.24 1.61
CA VAL A 13 0.42 16.46 1.59
C VAL A 13 1.79 16.17 0.99
N ASP A 14 2.14 16.91 -0.08
CA ASP A 14 3.51 16.97 -0.57
C ASP A 14 4.26 18.12 0.09
N VAL A 15 4.88 17.83 1.24
CA VAL A 15 5.66 18.81 2.02
C VAL A 15 6.87 19.32 1.23
N SER A 16 7.39 18.53 0.28
CA SER A 16 8.56 18.89 -0.53
C SER A 16 8.25 19.75 -1.74
N GLY A 17 7.01 19.68 -2.26
CA GLY A 17 6.60 20.25 -3.55
C GLY A 17 7.19 19.55 -4.78
N ILE A 18 7.96 18.48 -4.60
CA ILE A 18 8.65 17.73 -5.68
C ILE A 18 7.90 16.44 -6.04
N SER A 19 7.23 15.83 -5.07
CA SER A 19 6.83 14.42 -5.12
C SER A 19 5.38 14.22 -5.55
N GLY A 20 4.58 15.29 -5.52
CA GLY A 20 3.14 15.29 -5.79
C GLY A 20 2.30 14.63 -4.70
N ALA A 21 1.04 15.07 -4.59
CA ALA A 21 0.00 14.46 -3.77
C ALA A 21 -0.86 13.49 -4.60
N GLY A 22 -1.66 12.66 -3.93
CA GLY A 22 -2.53 11.65 -4.54
C GLY A 22 -2.03 10.22 -4.37
N ARG A 23 -2.47 9.32 -5.25
CA ARG A 23 -2.03 7.93 -5.31
C ARG A 23 -0.62 7.85 -5.92
N VAL A 24 0.38 7.67 -5.05
CA VAL A 24 1.80 7.81 -5.39
C VAL A 24 2.51 6.47 -5.60
N ALA A 25 1.94 5.38 -5.10
CA ALA A 25 2.41 4.02 -5.38
C ALA A 25 1.26 3.02 -5.35
N ASP A 26 1.42 1.94 -6.11
CA ASP A 26 0.59 0.73 -6.06
C ASP A 26 1.38 -0.36 -5.33
N GLY A 27 0.73 -1.22 -4.55
CA GLY A 27 1.44 -2.24 -3.78
C GLY A 27 0.67 -3.53 -3.53
N VAL A 28 1.43 -4.56 -3.20
CA VAL A 28 0.95 -5.87 -2.73
C VAL A 28 1.71 -6.23 -1.46
N LEU A 29 0.98 -6.56 -0.40
CA LEU A 29 1.46 -7.22 0.81
C LEU A 29 1.34 -8.73 0.62
N TRP A 30 2.45 -9.43 0.74
CA TRP A 30 2.51 -10.88 0.63
C TRP A 30 2.21 -11.55 1.97
N PRO A 31 1.77 -12.82 1.97
CA PRO A 31 1.42 -13.54 3.20
C PRO A 31 2.59 -13.76 4.16
N ASP A 32 3.83 -13.63 3.68
CA ASP A 32 5.05 -13.72 4.49
C ASP A 32 5.43 -12.39 5.16
N GLY A 33 4.65 -11.32 4.96
CA GLY A 33 4.88 -9.99 5.49
C GLY A 33 5.76 -9.10 4.61
N SER A 34 6.31 -9.62 3.50
CA SER A 34 7.03 -8.82 2.52
C SER A 34 6.09 -7.98 1.65
N ALA A 35 6.61 -6.96 0.99
CA ALA A 35 5.80 -6.08 0.14
C ALA A 35 6.50 -5.70 -1.16
N SER A 36 5.72 -5.64 -2.25
CA SER A 36 6.18 -5.13 -3.54
C SER A 36 5.43 -3.83 -3.86
N LEU A 37 6.16 -2.75 -4.16
CA LEU A 37 5.58 -1.45 -4.51
C LEU A 37 6.02 -1.01 -5.91
N ARG A 38 5.10 -0.35 -6.62
CA ARG A 38 5.32 0.34 -7.89
C ARG A 38 5.06 1.83 -7.69
N TRP A 39 6.12 2.62 -7.69
CA TRP A 39 6.02 4.08 -7.64
C TRP A 39 5.49 4.64 -8.97
N ARG A 40 4.59 5.62 -8.86
CA ARG A 40 3.97 6.32 -9.98
C ARG A 40 4.71 7.62 -10.32
N GLY A 41 4.29 8.27 -11.39
CA GLY A 41 4.81 9.57 -11.84
C GLY A 41 5.80 9.47 -12.99
N ALA A 42 6.52 10.56 -13.25
CA ALA A 42 7.38 10.70 -14.43
C ALA A 42 8.62 9.79 -14.43
N ARG A 43 9.05 9.30 -13.27
CA ARG A 43 10.22 8.44 -13.10
C ARG A 43 9.83 7.22 -12.27
N PRO A 44 9.07 6.29 -12.84
CA PRO A 44 8.44 5.27 -12.04
C PRO A 44 9.47 4.17 -11.71
N SER A 45 9.57 3.76 -10.45
CA SER A 45 10.42 2.63 -9.99
C SER A 45 9.61 1.50 -9.34
N ALA A 46 10.22 0.34 -9.16
CA ALA A 46 9.66 -0.76 -8.38
C ALA A 46 10.62 -1.07 -7.23
N VAL A 47 10.08 -1.42 -6.06
CA VAL A 47 10.86 -1.77 -4.88
C VAL A 47 10.23 -2.95 -4.18
N HIS A 48 11.06 -3.82 -3.64
CA HIS A 48 10.66 -4.91 -2.76
C HIS A 48 11.17 -4.61 -1.35
N TRP A 49 10.34 -4.94 -0.36
CA TRP A 49 10.64 -4.83 1.05
C TRP A 49 10.44 -6.19 1.70
N ASP A 50 11.44 -6.67 2.43
CA ASP A 50 11.30 -7.93 3.20
C ASP A 50 10.25 -7.81 4.32
N ARG A 51 9.96 -6.57 4.75
CA ARG A 51 8.97 -6.23 5.76
C ARG A 51 8.14 -5.04 5.32
N PHE A 52 6.83 -5.19 5.28
CA PHE A 52 5.91 -4.11 4.95
C PHE A 52 6.05 -2.91 5.91
N GLU A 53 6.33 -3.15 7.19
CA GLU A 53 6.47 -2.08 8.18
C GLU A 53 7.64 -1.15 7.86
N ASP A 54 8.68 -1.63 7.19
CA ASP A 54 9.81 -0.79 6.78
C ASP A 54 9.40 0.18 5.67
N ALA A 55 8.55 -0.27 4.74
CA ALA A 55 7.96 0.59 3.71
C ALA A 55 7.07 1.68 4.35
N GLU A 56 6.25 1.31 5.35
CA GLU A 56 5.37 2.24 6.06
C GLU A 56 6.17 3.24 6.91
N ALA A 57 7.20 2.79 7.63
CA ALA A 57 8.03 3.65 8.46
C ALA A 57 8.79 4.70 7.63
N ILE A 58 9.34 4.29 6.48
CA ILE A 58 10.12 5.18 5.61
C ILE A 58 9.23 6.13 4.81
N HIS A 59 8.07 5.67 4.35
CA HIS A 59 7.23 6.44 3.43
C HIS A 59 5.96 7.04 4.03
N GLY A 60 5.60 6.70 5.26
CA GLY A 60 4.43 7.26 5.95
C GLY A 60 4.55 8.76 6.24
N HIS A 61 5.77 9.29 6.33
CA HIS A 61 6.07 10.72 6.54
C HIS A 61 5.21 11.37 7.64
N GLY A 62 5.13 10.75 8.82
CA GLY A 62 4.37 11.29 9.96
C GLY A 62 2.85 11.40 9.70
N GLY A 63 2.31 10.55 8.82
CA GLY A 63 0.90 10.55 8.45
C GLY A 63 0.58 11.33 7.17
N ALA A 64 1.57 12.00 6.55
CA ALA A 64 1.34 12.69 5.27
C ALA A 64 1.12 11.72 4.10
N THR A 65 1.54 10.47 4.24
CA THR A 65 1.21 9.37 3.31
C THR A 65 0.61 8.22 4.10
N ARG A 66 -0.54 7.71 3.66
CA ARG A 66 -1.23 6.58 4.29
C ARG A 66 -1.38 5.41 3.32
N VAL A 67 -1.47 4.21 3.88
CA VAL A 67 -1.83 3.00 3.14
C VAL A 67 -3.34 2.96 2.98
N VAL A 68 -3.80 2.68 1.75
CA VAL A 68 -5.22 2.43 1.47
C VAL A 68 -5.36 1.04 0.89
N TRP A 69 -6.05 0.16 1.61
CA TRP A 69 -6.33 -1.22 1.21
C TRP A 69 -7.45 -1.29 0.18
N LEU A 70 -7.28 -2.15 -0.82
CA LEU A 70 -8.27 -2.34 -1.89
C LEU A 70 -9.20 -3.53 -1.63
N ASP A 71 -8.78 -4.48 -0.82
CA ASP A 71 -9.52 -5.73 -0.59
C ASP A 71 -10.50 -5.65 0.58
N ASP A 72 -10.52 -4.56 1.35
CA ASP A 72 -11.50 -4.37 2.43
C ASP A 72 -12.94 -4.21 1.89
N GLY A 73 -13.10 -3.99 0.58
CA GLY A 73 -14.38 -4.06 -0.15
C GLY A 73 -14.68 -5.41 -0.80
N ASP A 74 -13.71 -6.33 -0.85
CA ASP A 74 -13.83 -7.68 -1.42
C ASP A 74 -14.26 -8.72 -0.37
N LEU A 75 -14.89 -8.31 0.75
CA LEU A 75 -15.74 -9.18 1.57
C LEU A 75 -16.98 -9.72 0.81
N ALA A 76 -17.07 -9.48 -0.49
CA ALA A 76 -18.08 -10.05 -1.37
C ALA A 76 -17.74 -11.52 -1.70
N CYS A 77 -18.31 -12.40 -0.88
CA CYS A 77 -18.76 -13.74 -1.23
C CYS A 77 -17.69 -14.79 -1.60
N ASP A 78 -16.82 -15.13 -0.64
CA ASP A 78 -16.30 -16.49 -0.55
C ASP A 78 -17.18 -17.32 0.39
N GLY A 79 -18.09 -18.11 -0.18
CA GLY A 79 -18.63 -19.31 0.48
C GLY A 79 -19.49 -19.12 1.74
N GLY A 80 -20.03 -17.93 2.01
CA GLY A 80 -21.16 -17.74 2.92
C GLY A 80 -20.91 -18.18 4.37
N LEU A 81 -20.04 -17.49 5.11
CA LEU A 81 -20.29 -17.22 6.54
C LEU A 81 -19.39 -16.10 7.04
N MET A 82 -19.99 -14.99 7.48
CA MET A 82 -19.33 -14.02 8.36
C MET A 82 -19.24 -14.62 9.76
N VAL A 83 -18.05 -14.66 10.36
CA VAL A 83 -17.89 -14.84 11.82
C VAL A 83 -17.21 -13.59 12.39
N ARG A 84 -17.73 -13.17 13.55
CA ARG A 84 -17.45 -11.91 14.26
C ARG A 84 -16.02 -11.82 14.78
#